data_AF-A0A0D6MLH9-F1
#
_entry.id   AF-A0A0D6MLH9-F1
#
_cell.length_a   1.000
_cell.length_b   1.000
_cell.length_c   1.000
_cell.angle_alpha   90.00
_cell.angle_beta   90.00
_cell.angle_gamma   90.00
#
_symmetry.space_group_name_H-M   'P 1'
#
loop_
_entity.id
_entity.type
_entity.pdbx_description
1 polymer ?
#
loop_
_entity_poly.entity_id
_entity_poly.type
_entity_poly.pdbx_seq_one_letter_code
_entity_poly.pdbx_strand_id
1 'polypeptide(L)'
;MSDTGPRYWLMDWHGRVMDHDPVQDRLVMQDITVDRYPGIWFTCEDPEQRPMPIDLRKTVSLPSPLPRLTAIETGDGLVGLRDEEAERAGRAGPYAKSVNMGPFELGSNVLAGWERFAIISEPMLHGILILAQPHLSEIRDEDGQSLPPLGIIPEIRCEIGDICVPVVAMRPALEQVAGLASGTDLAIELASEPARRITVRRL
;
A
#
# COMPACT_ATOMS: atom_id res chain seq x y z
N MET A 1 -2.87 3.00 -25.72
CA MET A 1 -3.76 2.93 -24.54
C MET A 1 -3.50 4.17 -23.73
N SER A 2 -4.54 4.96 -23.43
CA SER A 2 -4.43 6.19 -22.67
C SER A 2 -3.97 5.91 -21.25
N ASP A 3 -2.93 6.61 -20.81
CA ASP A 3 -2.23 6.47 -19.53
C ASP A 3 -3.01 7.11 -18.35
N THR A 4 -4.34 7.06 -18.42
CA THR A 4 -5.27 7.93 -17.67
C THR A 4 -6.09 7.19 -16.61
N GLY A 5 -5.71 5.96 -16.26
CA GLY A 5 -6.38 5.18 -15.22
C GLY A 5 -5.98 5.62 -13.80
N PRO A 6 -6.74 5.23 -12.76
CA PRO A 6 -6.33 5.41 -11.37
C PRO A 6 -4.98 4.72 -11.10
N ARG A 7 -4.13 5.37 -10.29
CA ARG A 7 -2.82 4.85 -9.91
C ARG A 7 -2.91 4.04 -8.63
N TYR A 8 -2.12 2.98 -8.59
CA TYR A 8 -1.99 2.07 -7.46
C TYR A 8 -0.54 1.73 -7.17
N TRP A 9 -0.27 1.45 -5.92
CA TRP A 9 1.01 1.02 -5.38
C TRP A 9 0.89 -0.34 -4.69
N LEU A 10 2.03 -0.99 -4.50
CA LEU A 10 2.12 -2.27 -3.80
C LEU A 10 2.84 -2.08 -2.47
N MET A 11 2.15 -2.37 -1.37
CA MET A 11 2.73 -2.40 -0.03
C MET A 11 3.02 -3.85 0.37
N ASP A 12 4.22 -4.13 0.86
CA ASP A 12 4.62 -5.46 1.32
C ASP A 12 4.20 -5.77 2.76
N TRP A 13 4.41 -7.02 3.16
CA TRP A 13 4.25 -7.51 4.53
C TRP A 13 4.92 -6.65 5.61
N HIS A 14 5.95 -5.89 5.28
CA HIS A 14 6.70 -5.08 6.24
C HIS A 14 6.19 -3.64 6.32
N GLY A 15 5.10 -3.30 5.63
CA GLY A 15 4.54 -1.95 5.61
C GLY A 15 5.24 -0.99 4.65
N ARG A 16 6.12 -1.49 3.80
CA ARG A 16 6.92 -0.72 2.86
C ARG A 16 6.28 -0.75 1.48
N VAL A 17 6.48 0.32 0.70
CA VAL A 17 5.93 0.42 -0.65
C VAL A 17 7.01 0.15 -1.68
N MET A 18 6.61 -0.52 -2.77
CA MET A 18 7.51 -0.84 -3.88
C MET A 18 8.04 0.45 -4.51
N ASP A 19 9.35 0.49 -4.72
CA ASP A 19 10.04 1.56 -5.45
C ASP A 19 11.20 1.00 -6.27
N HIS A 20 11.91 1.89 -6.94
CA HIS A 20 13.09 1.64 -7.75
C HIS A 20 14.31 2.28 -7.07
N ASP A 21 15.37 1.49 -6.92
CA ASP A 21 16.68 2.01 -6.60
C ASP A 21 17.36 2.42 -7.92
N PRO A 22 17.54 3.72 -8.21
CA PRO A 22 18.14 4.18 -9.47
C PRO A 22 19.65 3.92 -9.54
N VAL A 23 20.32 3.72 -8.40
CA VAL A 23 21.76 3.48 -8.33
C VAL A 23 22.06 2.02 -8.67
N GLN A 24 21.26 1.10 -8.12
CA GLN A 24 21.42 -0.35 -8.36
C GLN A 24 20.51 -0.88 -9.49
N ASP A 25 19.68 -0.02 -10.07
CA ASP A 25 18.70 -0.31 -11.11
C ASP A 25 17.82 -1.54 -10.82
N ARG A 26 17.27 -1.62 -9.59
CA ARG A 26 16.47 -2.76 -9.13
C ARG A 26 15.22 -2.33 -8.39
N LEU A 27 14.24 -3.23 -8.32
CA LEU A 27 13.07 -3.05 -7.47
C LEU A 27 13.44 -3.26 -6.00
N VAL A 28 12.97 -2.35 -5.14
CA VAL A 28 13.19 -2.35 -3.70
C VAL A 28 11.88 -2.06 -2.96
N MET A 29 11.87 -2.35 -1.67
CA MET A 29 10.78 -1.96 -0.77
C MET A 29 11.30 -0.86 0.16
N GLN A 30 10.62 0.28 0.20
CA GLN A 30 11.02 1.44 1.02
C GLN A 30 9.90 1.90 1.95
N ASP A 31 10.27 2.56 3.03
CA ASP A 31 9.30 3.21 3.91
C ASP A 31 8.54 4.32 3.16
N ILE A 32 7.30 4.56 3.55
CA ILE A 32 6.54 5.71 3.07
C ILE A 32 7.14 6.96 3.68
N THR A 33 7.66 7.84 2.84
CA THR A 33 8.23 9.11 3.26
C THR A 33 7.41 10.27 2.70
N VAL A 34 7.53 11.43 3.35
CA VAL A 34 6.68 12.60 3.09
C VAL A 34 7.24 13.49 1.98
N ASP A 35 8.49 13.26 1.59
CA ASP A 35 9.24 14.03 0.62
C ASP A 35 9.00 13.57 -0.82
N ARG A 36 8.52 12.35 -1.04
CA ARG A 36 8.24 11.83 -2.38
C ARG A 36 7.18 10.74 -2.41
N TYR A 37 6.49 10.66 -3.55
CA TYR A 37 5.73 9.46 -3.90
C TYR A 37 6.68 8.31 -4.24
N PRO A 38 6.33 7.06 -3.91
CA PRO A 38 7.04 5.90 -4.42
C PRO A 38 7.02 5.91 -5.96
N GLY A 39 8.19 5.70 -6.55
CA GLY A 39 8.43 5.81 -7.98
C GLY A 39 7.92 4.63 -8.81
N ILE A 40 7.43 3.56 -8.18
CA ILE A 40 6.83 2.41 -8.86
C ILE A 40 5.32 2.36 -8.60
N TRP A 41 4.53 2.35 -9.66
CA TRP A 41 3.07 2.29 -9.62
C TRP A 41 2.53 1.47 -10.79
N PHE A 42 1.25 1.17 -10.79
CA PHE A 42 0.53 0.59 -11.93
C PHE A 42 -0.86 1.21 -12.05
N THR A 43 -1.50 1.01 -13.19
CA THR A 43 -2.91 1.41 -13.41
C THR A 43 -3.79 0.20 -13.53
N CYS A 44 -4.99 0.26 -12.94
CA CYS A 44 -6.04 -0.72 -13.17
C CYS A 44 -7.41 -0.05 -13.19
N GLU A 45 -8.34 -0.59 -13.97
CA GLU A 45 -9.75 -0.16 -13.97
C GLU A 45 -10.50 -0.69 -12.75
N ASP A 46 -10.31 -1.97 -12.42
CA ASP A 46 -10.94 -2.64 -11.27
C ASP A 46 -9.87 -3.33 -10.40
N PRO A 47 -9.45 -2.71 -9.28
CA PRO A 47 -8.46 -3.29 -8.38
C PRO A 47 -9.02 -4.45 -7.56
N GLU A 48 -10.28 -4.87 -7.72
CA GLU A 48 -10.88 -6.03 -7.05
C GLU A 48 -11.00 -7.25 -7.98
N GLN A 49 -10.92 -7.07 -9.30
CA GLN A 49 -10.93 -8.18 -10.25
C GLN A 49 -9.71 -9.09 -10.02
N ARG A 50 -9.90 -10.42 -9.97
CA ARG A 50 -8.81 -11.41 -9.83
C ARG A 50 -9.02 -12.60 -10.76
N PRO A 51 -7.96 -13.17 -11.37
CA PRO A 51 -6.60 -12.64 -11.45
C PRO A 51 -6.54 -11.33 -12.24
N MET A 52 -5.54 -10.49 -11.97
CA MET A 52 -5.40 -9.18 -12.59
C MET A 52 -3.97 -8.90 -13.02
N PRO A 53 -3.73 -8.45 -14.26
CA PRO A 53 -2.38 -8.07 -14.70
C PRO A 53 -1.92 -6.81 -13.96
N ILE A 54 -0.63 -6.80 -13.61
CA ILE A 54 0.07 -5.69 -12.97
C ILE A 54 1.21 -5.29 -13.89
N ASP A 55 0.95 -4.25 -14.70
CA ASP A 55 1.95 -3.61 -15.54
C ASP A 55 2.61 -2.47 -14.75
N LEU A 56 3.72 -2.78 -14.09
CA LEU A 56 4.48 -1.80 -13.33
C LEU A 56 5.04 -0.69 -14.23
N ARG A 57 5.03 0.53 -13.71
CA ARG A 57 5.52 1.76 -14.33
C ARG A 57 6.53 2.41 -13.41
N LYS A 58 7.53 3.09 -14.01
CA LYS A 58 8.49 3.93 -13.29
C LYS A 58 8.16 5.39 -13.52
N THR A 59 8.26 6.23 -12.49
CA THR A 59 8.21 7.69 -12.63
C THR A 59 9.42 8.21 -13.41
N VAL A 60 10.58 7.56 -13.30
CA VAL A 60 11.81 7.91 -14.02
C VAL A 60 12.19 6.83 -15.03
N SER A 61 12.56 7.25 -16.24
CA SER A 61 13.02 6.39 -17.33
C SER A 61 14.43 5.85 -17.00
N LEU A 62 14.54 4.56 -16.70
CA LEU A 62 15.80 3.85 -16.48
C LEU A 62 15.78 2.48 -17.19
N PRO A 63 16.96 1.95 -17.58
CA PRO A 63 17.08 0.94 -18.63
C PRO A 63 16.54 -0.45 -18.27
N SER A 64 16.46 -0.84 -16.99
CA SER A 64 16.00 -2.19 -16.65
C SER A 64 14.48 -2.36 -16.85
N PRO A 65 14.07 -3.40 -17.61
CA PRO A 65 12.66 -3.74 -17.77
C PRO A 65 12.07 -4.14 -16.41
N LEU A 66 10.82 -3.75 -16.20
CA LEU A 66 10.06 -4.20 -15.03
C LEU A 66 9.46 -5.58 -15.31
N PRO A 67 9.38 -6.47 -14.30
CA PRO A 67 8.71 -7.74 -14.45
C PRO A 67 7.22 -7.50 -14.71
N ARG A 68 6.62 -8.35 -15.53
CA ARG A 68 5.16 -8.39 -15.68
C ARG A 68 4.61 -9.34 -14.64
N LEU A 69 3.63 -8.86 -13.87
CA LEU A 69 3.11 -9.61 -12.74
C LEU A 69 1.61 -9.87 -12.92
N THR A 70 1.13 -10.98 -12.36
CA THR A 70 -0.29 -11.26 -12.17
C THR A 70 -0.59 -11.20 -10.67
N ALA A 71 -1.53 -10.34 -10.26
CA ALA A 71 -2.09 -10.35 -8.93
C ALA A 71 -3.14 -11.45 -8.80
N ILE A 72 -2.98 -12.32 -7.80
CA ILE A 72 -3.93 -13.38 -7.44
C ILE A 72 -4.48 -13.14 -6.03
N GLU A 73 -5.70 -13.59 -5.77
CA GLU A 73 -6.33 -13.44 -4.48
C GLU A 73 -5.69 -14.34 -3.41
N THR A 74 -5.54 -13.81 -2.19
CA THR A 74 -4.97 -14.53 -1.05
C THR A 74 -5.88 -14.57 0.18
N GLY A 75 -7.04 -13.92 0.09
CA GLY A 75 -7.93 -13.61 1.21
C GLY A 75 -7.63 -12.24 1.84
N ASP A 76 -8.53 -11.78 2.70
CA ASP A 76 -8.39 -10.57 3.53
C ASP A 76 -8.08 -9.28 2.75
N GLY A 77 -8.43 -9.19 1.47
CA GLY A 77 -8.14 -8.04 0.61
C GLY A 77 -6.67 -7.92 0.17
N LEU A 78 -5.84 -8.94 0.44
CA LEU A 78 -4.43 -9.00 0.04
C LEU A 78 -4.23 -9.82 -1.24
N VAL A 79 -3.13 -9.55 -1.93
CA VAL A 79 -2.77 -10.22 -3.19
C VAL A 79 -1.41 -10.89 -3.13
N GLY A 80 -1.27 -11.99 -3.86
CA GLY A 80 0.00 -12.60 -4.20
C GLY A 80 0.38 -12.16 -5.61
N LEU A 81 1.66 -11.93 -5.87
CA LEU A 81 2.12 -11.52 -7.19
C LEU A 81 2.88 -12.68 -7.82
N ARG A 82 2.53 -13.07 -9.04
CA ARG A 82 3.23 -14.11 -9.82
C ARG A 82 3.85 -13.53 -11.07
N ASP A 83 4.93 -14.15 -11.53
CA ASP A 83 5.51 -13.86 -12.84
C ASP A 83 4.57 -14.31 -13.98
N GLU A 84 4.12 -13.35 -14.78
CA GLU A 84 3.22 -13.59 -15.92
C GLU A 84 3.88 -14.47 -17.00
N GLU A 85 5.20 -14.37 -17.20
CA GLU A 85 5.90 -15.15 -18.22
C GLU A 85 5.88 -16.65 -17.90
N ALA A 86 6.01 -17.00 -16.61
CA ALA A 86 5.91 -18.38 -16.17
C ALA A 86 4.50 -18.95 -16.37
N GLU A 87 3.45 -18.16 -16.12
CA GLU A 87 2.05 -18.55 -16.35
C GLU A 87 1.77 -18.77 -17.84
N ARG A 88 2.26 -17.88 -18.72
CA ARG A 88 2.14 -18.05 -20.19
C ARG A 88 2.84 -19.31 -20.70
N ALA A 89 3.90 -19.74 -20.03
CA ALA A 89 4.59 -21.00 -20.34
C ALA A 89 3.87 -22.25 -19.77
N GLY A 90 2.68 -22.10 -19.18
CA GLY A 90 1.90 -23.20 -18.60
C GLY A 90 2.48 -23.75 -17.29
N ARG A 91 3.33 -22.97 -16.61
CA ARG A 91 3.91 -23.34 -15.31
C ARG A 91 3.25 -22.53 -14.21
N ALA A 92 3.11 -23.11 -13.02
CA ALA A 92 2.86 -22.30 -11.84
C ALA A 92 4.13 -21.45 -11.60
N GLY A 93 4.06 -20.17 -11.94
CA GLY A 93 5.15 -19.22 -11.70
C GLY A 93 5.39 -19.04 -10.20
N PRO A 94 6.65 -18.75 -9.80
CA PRO A 94 6.93 -18.43 -8.40
C PRO A 94 6.22 -17.13 -8.00
N TYR A 95 5.91 -17.03 -6.71
CA TYR A 95 5.46 -15.81 -6.10
C TYR A 95 6.61 -14.83 -5.89
N ALA A 96 6.27 -13.56 -6.00
CA ALA A 96 7.07 -12.48 -5.47
C ALA A 96 7.09 -12.56 -3.95
N LYS A 97 8.24 -12.22 -3.38
CA LYS A 97 8.48 -12.19 -1.96
C LYS A 97 9.17 -10.88 -1.59
N SER A 98 8.68 -10.25 -0.54
CA SER A 98 9.42 -9.19 0.13
C SER A 98 10.45 -9.77 1.08
N VAL A 99 11.66 -9.24 1.02
CA VAL A 99 12.73 -9.53 1.98
C VAL A 99 12.92 -8.29 2.87
N ASN A 100 13.03 -8.50 4.19
CA ASN A 100 13.34 -7.41 5.11
C ASN A 100 14.68 -6.77 4.72
N MET A 101 14.66 -5.47 4.41
CA MET A 101 15.82 -4.70 3.93
C MET A 101 16.52 -5.27 2.68
N GLY A 102 15.81 -6.08 1.86
CA GLY A 102 16.35 -6.72 0.66
C GLY A 102 15.67 -6.26 -0.64
N PRO A 103 16.17 -6.75 -1.79
CA PRO A 103 15.52 -6.51 -3.08
C PRO A 103 14.16 -7.22 -3.16
N PHE A 104 13.35 -6.79 -4.12
CA PHE A 104 12.19 -7.55 -4.55
C PHE A 104 12.65 -8.84 -5.26
N GLU A 105 12.14 -9.99 -4.83
CA GLU A 105 12.55 -11.29 -5.36
C GLU A 105 11.36 -12.06 -5.92
N LEU A 106 11.55 -12.69 -7.10
CA LEU A 106 10.63 -13.68 -7.66
C LEU A 106 11.26 -15.06 -7.46
N GLY A 107 10.65 -15.91 -6.64
CA GLY A 107 11.23 -17.22 -6.37
C GLY A 107 10.56 -18.06 -5.29
N SER A 108 9.52 -17.55 -4.62
CA SER A 108 8.85 -18.31 -3.57
C SER A 108 7.80 -19.25 -4.16
N ASN A 109 7.81 -20.51 -3.75
CA ASN A 109 6.77 -21.47 -4.16
C ASN A 109 5.60 -21.52 -3.16
N VAL A 110 5.63 -20.68 -2.13
CA VAL A 110 4.66 -20.67 -1.03
C VAL A 110 4.07 -19.27 -0.92
N LEU A 111 2.76 -19.19 -0.79
CA LEU A 111 2.06 -17.94 -0.53
C LEU A 111 1.82 -17.80 0.98
N ALA A 112 2.77 -17.20 1.69
CA ALA A 112 2.68 -16.92 3.12
C ALA A 112 2.65 -15.39 3.35
N GLY A 113 3.04 -14.93 4.55
CA GLY A 113 3.02 -13.50 4.88
C GLY A 113 3.85 -12.65 3.91
N TRP A 114 5.12 -13.00 3.70
CA TRP A 114 6.05 -12.17 2.95
C TRP A 114 5.78 -12.14 1.44
N GLU A 115 4.95 -13.04 0.93
CA GLU A 115 4.47 -13.09 -0.45
C GLU A 115 3.12 -12.40 -0.65
N ARG A 116 2.56 -11.80 0.41
CA ARG A 116 1.33 -11.00 0.36
C ARG A 116 1.64 -9.52 0.27
N PHE A 117 0.83 -8.84 -0.54
CA PHE A 117 0.91 -7.41 -0.78
C PHE A 117 -0.48 -6.78 -0.65
N ALA A 118 -0.55 -5.55 -0.16
CA ALA A 118 -1.74 -4.73 -0.29
C ALA A 118 -1.63 -3.84 -1.53
N ILE A 119 -2.75 -3.70 -2.23
CA ILE A 119 -2.91 -2.70 -3.29
C ILE A 119 -3.36 -1.40 -2.63
N ILE A 120 -2.56 -0.36 -2.77
CA ILE A 120 -2.79 0.96 -2.17
C ILE A 120 -3.22 1.91 -3.29
N SER A 121 -4.44 2.46 -3.21
CA SER A 121 -4.90 3.49 -4.13
C SER A 121 -4.19 4.82 -3.87
N GLU A 122 -4.16 5.72 -4.86
CA GLU A 122 -3.63 7.08 -4.68
C GLU A 122 -4.26 7.81 -3.48
N PRO A 123 -5.61 7.82 -3.30
CA PRO A 123 -6.20 8.45 -2.13
C PRO A 123 -5.83 7.72 -0.82
N MET A 124 -5.69 6.39 -0.79
CA MET A 124 -5.18 5.71 0.40
C MET A 124 -3.79 6.19 0.78
N LEU A 125 -2.87 6.27 -0.18
CA LEU A 125 -1.49 6.74 0.05
C LEU A 125 -1.49 8.19 0.56
N HIS A 126 -2.32 9.06 0.00
CA HIS A 126 -2.50 10.43 0.49
C HIS A 126 -3.00 10.44 1.93
N GLY A 127 -4.03 9.65 2.24
CA GLY A 127 -4.58 9.53 3.60
C GLY A 127 -3.52 9.07 4.61
N ILE A 128 -2.70 8.09 4.25
CA ILE A 128 -1.57 7.62 5.08
C ILE A 128 -0.61 8.78 5.35
N LEU A 129 -0.19 9.50 4.30
CA LEU A 129 0.74 10.63 4.43
C LEU A 129 0.18 11.76 5.29
N ILE A 130 -1.13 12.04 5.22
CA ILE A 130 -1.78 13.05 6.04
C ILE A 130 -1.77 12.64 7.52
N LEU A 131 -2.15 11.41 7.83
CA LEU A 131 -2.28 10.91 9.20
C LEU A 131 -0.93 10.63 9.87
N ALA A 132 0.10 10.28 9.09
CA ALA A 132 1.45 10.04 9.60
C ALA A 132 2.19 11.33 10.01
N GLN A 133 1.63 12.51 9.70
CA GLN A 133 2.30 13.79 9.87
C GLN A 133 1.56 14.70 10.87
N PRO A 134 2.09 14.90 12.09
CA PRO A 134 1.40 15.70 13.12
C PRO A 134 1.30 17.21 12.81
N HIS A 135 2.01 17.71 11.79
CA HIS A 135 1.87 19.09 11.32
C HIS A 135 0.83 19.23 10.19
N LEU A 136 0.30 18.11 9.70
CA LEU A 136 -0.68 18.04 8.62
C LEU A 136 -2.06 17.57 9.11
N SER A 137 -2.10 16.84 10.22
CA SER A 137 -3.33 16.46 10.88
C SER A 137 -3.14 16.29 12.38
N GLU A 138 -4.25 16.42 13.10
CA GLU A 138 -4.39 16.04 14.50
C GLU A 138 -5.40 14.90 14.60
N ILE A 139 -5.03 13.84 15.31
CA ILE A 139 -5.90 12.68 15.56
C ILE A 139 -6.33 12.73 17.02
N ARG A 140 -7.63 12.53 17.28
CA ARG A 140 -8.20 12.49 18.62
C ARG A 140 -9.07 11.25 18.83
N ASP A 141 -9.13 10.75 20.05
CA ASP A 141 -10.07 9.70 20.46
C ASP A 141 -11.48 10.26 20.73
N GLU A 142 -12.37 9.41 21.21
CA GLU A 142 -13.76 9.76 21.55
C GLU A 142 -13.88 10.73 22.72
N ASP A 143 -12.90 10.73 23.62
CA ASP A 143 -12.82 11.64 24.77
C ASP A 143 -12.15 12.98 24.39
N GLY A 144 -11.72 13.13 23.14
CA GLY A 144 -11.05 14.31 22.61
C GLY A 144 -9.56 14.40 22.95
N GLN A 145 -8.96 13.34 23.49
CA GLN A 145 -7.52 13.29 23.75
C GLN A 145 -6.75 13.08 22.46
N SER A 146 -5.60 13.76 22.33
CA SER A 146 -4.74 13.60 21.16
C SER A 146 -4.11 12.22 21.13
N LEU A 147 -4.24 11.55 19.99
CA LEU A 147 -3.60 10.28 19.66
C LEU A 147 -2.31 10.54 18.85
N PRO A 148 -1.33 9.62 18.89
CA PRO A 148 -0.15 9.75 18.06
C PRO A 148 -0.50 9.64 16.55
N PRO A 149 0.39 10.12 15.67
CA PRO A 149 0.23 9.96 14.23
C PRO A 149 0.11 8.49 13.82
N LEU A 150 -0.48 8.26 12.65
CA LEU A 150 -0.55 6.93 12.05
C LEU A 150 0.85 6.37 11.78
N GLY A 151 1.12 5.19 12.33
CA GLY A 151 2.23 4.32 11.95
C GLY A 151 1.77 3.23 10.99
N ILE A 152 2.69 2.75 10.15
CA ILE A 152 2.53 1.49 9.42
C ILE A 152 3.52 0.49 10.02
N ILE A 153 3.02 -0.67 10.43
CA ILE A 153 3.80 -1.73 11.07
C ILE A 153 3.75 -3.02 10.23
N PRO A 154 4.60 -4.03 10.53
CA PRO A 154 4.53 -5.31 9.85
C PRO A 154 3.15 -5.96 9.86
N GLU A 155 2.96 -6.93 8.97
CA GLU A 155 1.68 -7.59 8.67
C GLU A 155 0.66 -6.67 7.97
N ILE A 156 1.15 -5.60 7.33
CA ILE A 156 0.33 -4.62 6.59
C ILE A 156 -0.75 -4.03 7.49
N ARG A 157 -0.34 -3.48 8.63
CA ARG A 157 -1.25 -2.89 9.62
C ARG A 157 -0.96 -1.42 9.87
N CYS A 158 -2.05 -0.68 10.07
CA CYS A 158 -2.07 0.68 10.57
C CYS A 158 -2.07 0.66 12.10
N GLU A 159 -1.28 1.52 12.72
CA GLU A 159 -1.24 1.74 14.17
C GLU A 159 -1.53 3.20 14.51
N ILE A 160 -2.49 3.44 15.41
CA ILE A 160 -2.79 4.76 15.98
C ILE A 160 -2.98 4.57 17.49
N GLY A 161 -1.98 4.89 18.28
CA GLY A 161 -2.02 4.65 19.73
C GLY A 161 -2.03 3.16 20.03
N ASP A 162 -3.07 2.68 20.73
CA ASP A 162 -3.31 1.26 21.01
C ASP A 162 -4.20 0.59 19.95
N ILE A 163 -4.60 1.32 18.89
CA ILE A 163 -5.47 0.82 17.83
C ILE A 163 -4.62 0.23 16.71
N CYS A 164 -4.86 -1.04 16.37
CA CYS A 164 -4.15 -1.73 15.31
C CYS A 164 -5.12 -2.43 14.35
N VAL A 165 -5.10 -2.06 13.07
CA VAL A 165 -6.06 -2.53 12.05
C VAL A 165 -5.35 -2.82 10.73
N PRO A 166 -5.79 -3.82 9.94
CA PRO A 166 -5.24 -4.04 8.60
C PRO A 166 -5.37 -2.79 7.72
N VAL A 167 -4.32 -2.45 6.96
CA VAL A 167 -4.32 -1.26 6.06
C VAL A 167 -5.46 -1.33 5.05
N VAL A 168 -5.77 -2.52 4.55
CA VAL A 168 -6.88 -2.77 3.62
C VAL A 168 -8.25 -2.49 4.24
N ALA A 169 -8.43 -2.77 5.53
CA ALA A 169 -9.67 -2.46 6.26
C ALA A 169 -9.80 -0.95 6.52
N MET A 170 -8.68 -0.23 6.53
CA MET A 170 -8.62 1.24 6.65
C MET A 170 -8.93 1.97 5.34
N ARG A 171 -9.12 1.27 4.20
CA ARG A 171 -9.34 1.92 2.90
C ARG A 171 -10.40 3.03 2.94
N PRO A 172 -11.65 2.80 3.39
CA PRO A 172 -12.67 3.86 3.36
C PRO A 172 -12.26 5.08 4.20
N ALA A 173 -11.62 4.86 5.34
CA ALA A 173 -11.13 5.93 6.21
C ALA A 173 -10.01 6.75 5.55
N LEU A 174 -9.00 6.08 4.99
CA LEU A 174 -7.85 6.74 4.36
C LEU A 174 -8.28 7.55 3.13
N GLU A 175 -9.19 7.02 2.32
CA GLU A 175 -9.70 7.72 1.13
C GLU A 175 -10.54 8.96 1.51
N GLN A 176 -11.33 8.90 2.59
CA GLN A 176 -12.04 10.07 3.10
C GLN A 176 -11.08 11.13 3.64
N VAL A 177 -10.04 10.73 4.38
CA VAL A 177 -9.02 11.66 4.90
C VAL A 177 -8.27 12.36 3.76
N ALA A 178 -7.99 11.67 2.67
CA ALA A 178 -7.34 12.26 1.50
C ALA A 178 -8.13 13.41 0.87
N GLY A 179 -9.46 13.37 0.97
CA GLY A 179 -10.36 14.44 0.51
C GLY A 179 -10.63 15.53 1.54
N LEU A 180 -10.06 15.45 2.76
CA LEU A 180 -10.37 16.36 3.85
C LEU A 180 -9.75 17.74 3.61
N ALA A 181 -10.59 18.79 3.61
CA ALA A 181 -10.15 20.16 3.47
C ALA A 181 -9.40 20.66 4.72
N SER A 182 -8.45 21.57 4.56
CA SER A 182 -7.74 22.18 5.70
C SER A 182 -8.72 22.90 6.64
N GLY A 183 -8.52 22.72 7.94
CA GLY A 183 -9.35 23.28 8.99
C GLY A 183 -10.64 22.51 9.28
N THR A 184 -10.93 21.39 8.62
CA THR A 184 -12.14 20.59 8.88
C THR A 184 -11.87 19.31 9.66
N ASP A 185 -12.89 18.88 10.41
CA ASP A 185 -12.88 17.66 11.19
C ASP A 185 -13.63 16.54 10.45
N LEU A 186 -13.14 15.31 10.58
CA LEU A 186 -13.76 14.10 10.07
C LEU A 186 -13.79 13.05 11.19
N ALA A 187 -14.97 12.55 11.50
CA ALA A 187 -15.13 11.45 12.43
C ALA A 187 -15.09 10.12 11.67
N ILE A 188 -14.20 9.22 12.07
CA ILE A 188 -13.90 7.96 11.38
C ILE A 188 -14.17 6.81 12.34
N GLU A 189 -14.93 5.82 11.89
CA GLU A 189 -15.06 4.54 12.58
C GLU A 189 -13.99 3.58 12.06
N LEU A 190 -13.17 3.08 12.99
CA LEU A 190 -12.08 2.16 12.68
C LEU A 190 -12.57 0.72 12.79
N ALA A 191 -12.25 -0.08 11.78
CA ALA A 191 -12.50 -1.53 11.74
C ALA A 191 -11.58 -2.31 12.70
N SER A 192 -11.64 -1.94 13.97
CA SER A 192 -10.91 -2.53 15.10
C SER A 192 -11.87 -3.36 15.96
N GLU A 193 -11.31 -4.22 16.81
CA GLU A 193 -12.08 -4.98 17.80
C GLU A 193 -11.58 -4.64 19.22
N PRO A 194 -12.39 -3.98 20.07
CA PRO A 194 -13.71 -3.43 19.78
C PRO A 194 -13.65 -2.28 18.76
N ALA A 195 -14.77 -2.02 18.06
CA ALA A 195 -14.86 -0.87 17.16
C ALA A 195 -14.61 0.42 17.93
N ARG A 196 -13.81 1.31 17.35
CA ARG A 196 -13.43 2.59 17.95
C ARG A 196 -13.63 3.72 16.97
N ARG A 197 -14.05 4.87 17.47
CA ARG A 197 -14.15 6.08 16.67
C ARG A 197 -13.00 7.02 16.99
N ILE A 198 -12.45 7.64 15.95
CA ILE A 198 -11.48 8.73 16.07
C ILE A 198 -12.00 9.96 15.35
N THR A 199 -11.49 11.12 15.72
CA THR A 199 -11.68 12.38 14.98
C THR A 199 -10.36 12.82 14.40
N VAL A 200 -10.33 13.06 13.10
CA VAL A 200 -9.17 13.61 12.38
C VAL A 200 -9.47 15.05 12.02
N ARG A 201 -8.60 15.97 12.43
CA ARG A 201 -8.62 17.37 11.99
C ARG A 201 -7.50 17.60 10.99
N ARG A 202 -7.82 18.14 9.82
CA ARG A 202 -6.81 18.62 8.87
C ARG A 202 -6.29 19.98 9.35
N LEU A 203 -4.98 20.11 9.52
CA LEU A 203 -4.36 21.37 9.95
C LEU A 203 -4.19 22.36 8.79
#